data_AF-A0A5C6D9J3-F1
#
_entry.id   AF-A0A5C6D9J3-F1
#
_cell.length_a   1.000
_cell.length_b   1.000
_cell.length_c   1.000
_cell.angle_alpha   90.00
_cell.angle_beta   90.00
_cell.angle_gamma   90.00
#
_symmetry.space_group_name_H-M   'P 1'
#
loop_
_entity.id
_entity.type
_entity.pdbx_description
1 polymer ?
#
loop_
_entity_poly.entity_id
_entity_poly.type
_entity_poly.pdbx_seq_one_letter_code
_entity_poly.pdbx_strand_id
1 'polypeptide(L)'
;MSSCNQINERLSGFLDGELTQGDHQRVEVHLRSCESCREELAAMKEIKAAVSNGYVVSELDHERWEKMMNDRPARLSRGIGWTLLISGIAWILSLAIWEFAIDNDVPLHIKLPISAIWFGVLFLFLSVARQRIISYKTDKYNEVKI
;
A
#
# COMPACT_ATOMS: atom_id res chain seq x y z
N MET A 1 34.34 5.94 29.85
CA MET A 1 33.41 6.72 28.99
C MET A 1 33.37 6.22 27.54
N SER A 2 34.49 5.92 26.86
CA SER A 2 34.45 5.37 25.48
C SER A 2 33.82 3.97 25.36
N SER A 3 33.98 3.12 26.38
CA SER A 3 33.39 1.77 26.39
C SER A 3 31.87 1.77 26.56
N CYS A 4 31.32 2.72 27.32
CA CYS A 4 29.87 2.78 27.60
C CYS A 4 29.08 3.16 26.34
N ASN A 5 29.57 4.11 25.53
CA ASN A 5 28.91 4.49 24.28
C ASN A 5 28.83 3.32 23.29
N GLN A 6 29.92 2.55 23.15
CA GLN A 6 29.94 1.38 22.26
C GLN A 6 29.01 0.25 22.74
N ILE A 7 28.76 0.15 24.05
CA ILE A 7 27.84 -0.84 24.61
C ILE A 7 26.39 -0.37 24.48
N ASN A 8 26.12 0.92 24.71
CA ASN A 8 24.79 1.51 24.55
C ASN A 8 24.25 1.31 23.12
N GLU A 9 25.07 1.56 22.09
CA GLU A 9 24.72 1.28 20.67
C GLU A 9 24.33 -0.19 20.42
N ARG A 10 24.81 -1.13 21.24
CA ARG A 10 24.55 -2.56 21.11
C ARG A 10 23.45 -3.08 22.04
N LEU A 11 22.89 -2.26 22.94
CA LEU A 11 21.86 -2.70 23.89
C LEU A 11 20.55 -3.12 23.19
N SER A 12 20.14 -2.43 22.12
CA SER A 12 18.95 -2.82 21.36
C SER A 12 19.14 -4.18 20.69
N GLY A 13 20.26 -4.38 19.99
CA GLY A 13 20.57 -5.69 19.38
C GLY A 13 20.74 -6.80 20.42
N PHE A 14 21.23 -6.48 21.62
CA PHE A 14 21.27 -7.43 22.75
C PHE A 14 19.86 -7.81 23.22
N LEU A 15 18.94 -6.84 23.30
CA LEU A 15 17.54 -7.06 23.69
C LEU A 15 16.73 -7.87 22.68
N ASP A 16 17.10 -7.77 21.40
CA ASP A 16 16.44 -8.49 20.30
C ASP A 16 17.13 -9.80 19.91
N GLY A 17 18.30 -10.09 20.52
CA GLY A 17 19.04 -11.34 20.28
C GLY A 17 19.81 -11.37 18.95
N GLU A 18 20.04 -10.21 18.33
CA GLU A 18 20.65 -10.09 17.00
C GLU A 18 22.18 -9.92 17.04
N LEU A 19 22.77 -9.85 18.23
CA LEU A 19 24.23 -9.72 18.37
C LEU A 19 24.95 -11.03 18.05
N THR A 20 26.16 -10.89 17.49
CA THR A 20 27.11 -12.01 17.40
C THR A 20 27.44 -12.53 18.80
N GLN A 21 27.81 -13.81 18.90
CA GLN A 21 28.18 -14.43 20.18
C GLN A 21 29.27 -13.63 20.93
N GLY A 22 30.25 -13.10 20.20
CA GLY A 22 31.32 -12.28 20.77
C GLY A 22 30.83 -10.92 21.29
N ASP A 23 29.90 -10.26 20.59
CA ASP A 23 29.32 -9.00 21.03
C ASP A 23 28.38 -9.19 22.22
N HIS A 24 27.60 -10.26 22.22
CA HIS A 24 26.72 -10.61 23.33
C HIS A 24 27.52 -10.79 24.64
N GLN A 25 28.64 -11.52 24.59
CA GLN A 25 29.49 -11.73 25.76
C GLN A 25 30.16 -10.42 26.24
N ARG A 26 30.56 -9.55 25.31
CA ARG A 26 31.11 -8.22 25.65
C ARG A 26 30.08 -7.36 26.38
N VAL A 27 28.84 -7.33 25.92
CA VAL A 27 27.74 -6.60 26.56
C VAL A 27 27.45 -7.17 27.95
N GLU A 28 27.40 -8.49 28.09
CA GLU A 28 27.12 -9.15 29.38
C GLU A 28 28.18 -8.85 30.45
N VAL A 29 29.46 -8.89 30.09
CA VAL A 29 30.57 -8.53 31.00
C VAL A 29 30.48 -7.06 31.41
N HIS A 30 30.11 -6.17 30.48
CA HIS A 30 29.98 -4.74 30.78
C HIS A 30 28.80 -4.46 31.73
N LEU A 31 27.66 -5.12 31.53
CA LEU A 31 26.48 -4.96 32.38
C LEU A 31 26.74 -5.36 33.85
N ARG A 32 27.69 -6.27 34.11
CA ARG A 32 28.09 -6.64 35.48
C ARG A 32 28.83 -5.51 36.22
N SER A 33 29.53 -4.64 35.49
CA SER A 33 30.39 -3.60 36.07
C SER A 33 29.84 -2.18 35.91
N CYS A 34 28.85 -1.95 35.04
CA CYS A 34 28.33 -0.62 34.72
C CYS A 34 26.86 -0.47 35.13
N GLU A 35 26.57 0.47 36.04
CA GLU A 35 25.21 0.79 36.51
C GLU A 35 24.37 1.47 35.43
N SER A 36 24.91 2.48 34.76
CA SER A 36 24.17 3.29 33.77
C SER A 36 23.65 2.46 32.60
N CYS A 37 24.44 1.52 32.09
CA CYS A 37 24.01 0.64 31.00
C CYS A 37 22.94 -0.39 31.44
N ARG A 38 22.87 -0.73 32.74
CA ARG A 38 21.79 -1.57 33.26
C ARG A 38 20.48 -0.80 33.31
N GLU A 39 20.51 0.46 33.72
CA GLU A 39 19.33 1.34 33.77
C GLU A 39 18.76 1.55 32.36
N GLU A 40 19.61 1.83 31.37
CA GLU A 40 19.19 1.98 29.97
C GLU A 40 18.53 0.71 29.42
N LEU A 41 19.13 -0.47 29.68
CA LEU A 41 18.56 -1.75 29.27
C LEU A 41 17.21 -2.02 29.95
N ALA A 42 17.04 -1.64 31.22
CA ALA A 42 15.79 -1.78 31.94
C ALA A 42 14.69 -0.90 31.33
N ALA A 43 15.00 0.35 31.00
CA ALA A 43 14.06 1.26 30.32
C ALA A 43 13.60 0.72 28.96
N MET A 44 14.52 0.18 28.17
CA MET A 44 14.17 -0.45 26.88
C MET A 44 13.26 -1.68 27.03
N LYS A 45 13.51 -2.51 28.06
CA LYS A 45 12.65 -3.67 28.39
C LYS A 45 11.23 -3.24 28.78
N GLU A 46 11.10 -2.15 29.53
CA GLU A 46 9.81 -1.62 29.94
C GLU A 46 9.00 -1.14 28.73
N ILE A 47 9.63 -0.41 27.81
CA ILE A 47 8.98 0.04 26.56
C ILE A 47 8.54 -1.17 25.72
N LYS A 48 9.43 -2.17 25.54
CA LYS A 48 9.11 -3.41 24.79
C LYS A 48 7.92 -4.16 25.41
N ALA A 49 7.87 -4.24 26.74
CA ALA A 49 6.76 -4.84 27.47
C ALA A 49 5.47 -4.03 27.32
N ALA A 50 5.52 -2.69 27.42
CA ALA A 50 4.36 -1.83 27.24
C ALA A 50 3.77 -1.94 25.83
N VAL A 51 4.63 -1.96 24.80
CA VAL A 51 4.21 -2.16 23.40
C VAL A 51 3.61 -3.55 23.19
N SER A 52 4.27 -4.60 23.71
CA SER A 52 3.78 -5.98 23.61
C SER A 52 2.45 -6.21 24.34
N ASN A 53 2.23 -5.52 25.46
CA ASN A 53 0.99 -5.63 26.22
C ASN A 53 -0.16 -4.81 25.60
N GLY A 54 0.16 -3.71 24.91
CA GLY A 54 -0.82 -2.88 24.19
C GLY A 54 -1.22 -3.44 22.83
N TYR A 55 -0.36 -4.23 22.20
CA TYR A 55 -0.60 -4.83 20.90
C TYR A 55 -0.37 -6.35 20.95
N VAL A 56 -1.45 -7.09 21.11
CA VAL A 56 -1.48 -8.50 20.70
C VAL A 56 -1.46 -8.51 19.17
N VAL A 57 -0.27 -8.44 18.57
CA VAL A 57 -0.08 -8.86 17.17
C VAL A 57 -0.14 -10.38 17.17
N SER A 58 -1.35 -10.92 17.36
CA SER A 58 -1.58 -12.33 17.14
C SER A 58 -1.40 -12.59 15.64
N GLU A 59 -0.59 -13.59 15.28
CA GLU A 59 -0.54 -14.18 13.92
C GLU A 59 -1.92 -14.60 13.37
N LEU A 60 -2.98 -14.55 14.21
CA LEU A 60 -4.39 -14.76 13.90
C LEU A 60 -5.08 -13.63 13.10
N ASP A 61 -4.36 -12.63 12.60
CA ASP A 61 -4.99 -11.55 11.80
C ASP A 61 -5.16 -11.92 10.32
N HIS A 62 -4.35 -12.79 9.71
CA HIS A 62 -4.42 -13.01 8.26
C HIS A 62 -5.78 -13.60 7.80
N GLU A 63 -6.31 -14.62 8.48
CA GLU A 63 -7.62 -15.20 8.14
C GLU A 63 -8.79 -14.27 8.48
N ARG A 64 -8.69 -13.49 9.56
CA ARG A 64 -9.74 -12.57 10.01
C ARG A 64 -9.78 -11.30 9.15
N TRP A 65 -8.61 -10.80 8.76
CA TRP A 65 -8.39 -9.72 7.80
C TRP A 65 -8.92 -10.07 6.43
N GLU A 66 -8.63 -11.28 5.93
CA GLU A 66 -9.22 -11.76 4.66
C GLU A 66 -10.75 -11.79 4.78
N LYS A 67 -11.31 -12.26 5.90
CA LYS A 67 -12.77 -12.31 6.09
C LYS A 67 -13.43 -10.91 6.16
N MET A 68 -12.76 -9.91 6.75
CA MET A 68 -13.23 -8.52 6.79
C MET A 68 -13.09 -7.80 5.44
N MET A 69 -11.96 -7.95 4.73
CA MET A 69 -11.79 -7.36 3.39
C MET A 69 -12.67 -8.04 2.34
N ASN A 70 -13.05 -9.29 2.58
CA ASN A 70 -13.87 -10.10 1.69
C ASN A 70 -15.38 -10.00 2.04
N ASP A 71 -15.79 -9.02 2.86
CA ASP A 71 -17.19 -8.76 3.13
C ASP A 71 -17.94 -8.46 1.82
N ARG A 72 -18.83 -9.39 1.49
CA ARG A 72 -19.62 -9.45 0.26
C ARG A 72 -20.40 -8.16 -0.09
N PRO A 73 -20.92 -7.33 0.85
CA PRO A 73 -21.65 -6.12 0.45
C PRO A 73 -20.75 -5.04 -0.18
N ALA A 74 -19.45 -4.99 0.14
CA ALA A 74 -18.54 -3.96 -0.38
C ALA A 74 -18.14 -4.17 -1.86
N ARG A 75 -18.22 -5.40 -2.36
CA ARG A 75 -17.95 -5.71 -3.78
C ARG A 75 -19.17 -5.49 -4.67
N LEU A 76 -20.37 -5.76 -4.14
CA LEU A 76 -21.61 -5.57 -4.87
C LEU A 76 -21.90 -4.07 -5.07
N SER A 77 -21.71 -3.27 -4.02
CA SER A 77 -21.84 -1.80 -4.13
C SER A 77 -20.82 -1.20 -5.11
N ARG A 78 -19.60 -1.76 -5.14
CA ARG A 78 -18.55 -1.33 -6.07
C ARG A 78 -18.93 -1.62 -7.52
N GLY A 79 -19.46 -2.80 -7.83
CA GLY A 79 -19.90 -3.13 -9.20
C GLY A 79 -21.02 -2.23 -9.70
N ILE A 80 -22.07 -2.04 -8.89
CA ILE A 80 -23.23 -1.20 -9.24
C ILE A 80 -22.86 0.27 -9.35
N GLY A 81 -21.98 0.76 -8.46
CA GLY A 81 -21.48 2.14 -8.52
C GLY A 81 -20.73 2.42 -9.82
N TRP A 82 -19.85 1.51 -10.24
CA TRP A 82 -19.10 1.66 -11.49
C TRP A 82 -19.97 1.59 -12.74
N THR A 83 -21.00 0.73 -12.78
CA THR A 83 -21.90 0.66 -13.94
C THR A 83 -22.71 1.94 -14.11
N LEU A 84 -23.26 2.49 -13.02
CA LEU A 84 -23.97 3.77 -13.03
C LEU A 84 -23.06 4.96 -13.40
N LEU A 85 -21.83 4.96 -12.90
CA LEU A 85 -20.86 6.02 -13.21
C LEU A 85 -20.45 6.00 -14.69
N ILE A 86 -20.12 4.82 -15.22
CA ILE A 86 -19.73 4.68 -16.63
C ILE A 86 -20.91 5.00 -17.54
N SER A 87 -22.12 4.54 -17.21
CA SER A 87 -23.31 4.82 -18.04
C SER A 87 -23.67 6.31 -18.05
N GLY A 88 -23.58 6.99 -16.90
CA GLY A 88 -23.81 8.43 -16.79
C GLY A 88 -22.79 9.26 -17.59
N ILE A 89 -21.50 8.94 -17.46
CA ILE A 89 -20.45 9.62 -18.23
C ILE A 89 -20.64 9.37 -19.74
N ALA A 90 -20.93 8.13 -20.14
CA ALA A 90 -21.16 7.81 -21.55
C ALA A 90 -22.36 8.57 -22.12
N TRP A 91 -23.43 8.72 -21.35
CA TRP A 91 -24.61 9.51 -21.75
C TRP A 91 -24.27 10.99 -21.95
N ILE A 92 -23.56 11.61 -20.99
CA ILE A 92 -23.14 13.02 -21.08
C ILE A 92 -22.22 13.24 -22.28
N LEU A 93 -21.23 12.36 -22.48
CA LEU A 93 -20.32 12.44 -23.63
C LEU A 93 -21.07 12.29 -24.96
N SER A 94 -22.06 11.39 -25.02
CA SER A 94 -22.87 11.19 -26.22
C SER A 94 -23.66 12.45 -26.60
N LEU A 95 -24.28 13.12 -25.61
CA LEU A 95 -24.98 14.39 -25.83
C LEU A 95 -24.01 15.49 -26.25
N ALA A 96 -22.86 15.62 -25.57
CA ALA A 96 -21.86 16.62 -25.91
C ALA A 96 -21.31 16.46 -27.34
N ILE A 97 -21.05 15.22 -27.77
CA ILE A 97 -20.62 14.91 -29.14
C ILE A 97 -21.74 15.23 -30.14
N TRP A 98 -22.99 14.89 -29.80
CA TRP A 98 -24.15 15.14 -30.66
C TRP A 98 -24.39 16.63 -30.90
N GLU A 99 -24.39 17.44 -29.82
CA GLU A 99 -24.53 18.90 -29.90
C GLU A 99 -23.39 19.52 -30.70
N PHE A 100 -22.15 19.12 -30.43
CA PHE A 100 -20.97 19.61 -31.16
C PHE A 100 -20.98 19.24 -32.65
N ALA A 101 -21.56 18.09 -33.01
CA ALA A 101 -21.67 17.65 -34.39
C ALA A 101 -22.67 18.50 -35.18
N ILE A 102 -23.84 18.81 -34.60
CA ILE A 102 -24.96 19.50 -35.27
C ILE A 102 -24.81 21.03 -35.25
N ASP A 103 -24.05 21.60 -34.32
CA ASP A 103 -23.84 23.04 -34.22
C ASP A 103 -23.17 23.62 -35.47
N ASN A 104 -23.86 24.50 -36.20
CA ASN A 104 -23.34 25.10 -37.43
C ASN A 104 -22.49 26.36 -37.18
N ASP A 105 -22.48 26.90 -35.95
CA ASP A 105 -21.68 28.10 -35.62
C ASP A 105 -20.18 27.78 -35.49
N VAL A 106 -19.83 26.51 -35.24
CA VAL A 106 -18.43 26.09 -35.12
C VAL A 106 -17.87 25.72 -36.50
N PRO A 107 -16.85 26.43 -37.01
CA PRO A 107 -16.27 26.14 -38.31
C PRO A 107 -15.53 24.79 -38.33
N LEU A 108 -15.55 24.12 -39.49
CA LEU A 108 -15.06 22.75 -39.65
C LEU A 108 -13.59 22.55 -39.21
N HIS A 109 -12.73 23.53 -39.46
CA HIS A 109 -11.31 23.48 -39.10
C HIS A 109 -11.06 23.44 -37.58
N ILE A 110 -12.04 23.86 -36.76
CA ILE A 110 -11.99 23.74 -35.30
C ILE A 110 -12.59 22.40 -34.85
N LYS A 111 -13.63 21.91 -35.53
CA LYS A 111 -14.26 20.61 -35.22
C LYS A 111 -13.31 19.42 -35.40
N LEU A 112 -12.51 19.43 -36.47
CA LEU A 112 -11.59 18.34 -36.80
C LEU A 112 -10.52 18.07 -35.72
N PRO A 113 -9.72 19.06 -35.27
CA PRO A 113 -8.70 18.80 -34.24
C PRO A 113 -9.31 18.41 -32.89
N ILE A 114 -10.43 19.02 -32.49
CA ILE A 114 -11.10 18.69 -31.23
C ILE A 114 -11.61 17.25 -31.24
N SER A 115 -12.26 16.82 -32.33
CA SER A 115 -12.71 15.43 -32.47
C SER A 115 -11.54 14.45 -32.52
N ALA A 116 -10.44 14.78 -33.21
CA ALA A 116 -9.24 13.95 -33.25
C ALA A 116 -8.63 13.72 -31.85
N ILE A 117 -8.63 14.74 -30.97
CA ILE A 117 -8.18 14.60 -29.58
C ILE A 117 -9.09 13.63 -28.82
N TRP A 118 -10.41 13.82 -28.89
CA TRP A 118 -11.37 12.93 -28.22
C TRP A 118 -11.24 11.48 -28.68
N PHE A 119 -11.17 11.24 -29.99
CA PHE A 119 -10.96 9.90 -30.53
C PHE A 119 -9.60 9.31 -30.15
N GLY A 120 -8.54 10.13 -30.12
CA GLY A 120 -7.20 9.70 -29.70
C GLY A 120 -7.18 9.26 -28.24
N VAL A 121 -7.78 10.04 -27.34
CA VAL A 121 -7.89 9.69 -25.91
C VAL A 121 -8.71 8.41 -25.74
N LEU A 122 -9.86 8.29 -26.43
CA LEU A 122 -10.68 7.09 -26.38
C LEU A 122 -9.92 5.86 -26.89
N PHE A 123 -9.18 5.98 -27.99
CA PHE A 123 -8.39 4.90 -28.56
C PHE A 123 -7.27 4.45 -27.63
N LEU A 124 -6.52 5.38 -27.04
CA LEU A 124 -5.48 5.09 -26.05
C LEU A 124 -6.08 4.42 -24.81
N PHE A 125 -7.20 4.93 -24.31
CA PHE A 125 -7.90 4.34 -23.17
C PHE A 125 -8.31 2.90 -23.46
N LEU A 126 -8.92 2.62 -24.62
CA LEU A 126 -9.31 1.26 -25.01
C LEU A 126 -8.10 0.35 -25.22
N SER A 127 -6.98 0.87 -25.72
CA SER A 127 -5.72 0.13 -25.86
C SER A 127 -5.18 -0.31 -24.50
N VAL A 128 -5.07 0.63 -23.54
CA VAL A 128 -4.59 0.34 -22.18
C VAL A 128 -5.59 -0.56 -21.44
N ALA A 129 -6.90 -0.33 -21.59
CA ALA A 129 -7.92 -1.18 -20.99
C ALA A 129 -7.83 -2.62 -21.51
N ARG A 130 -7.65 -2.80 -22.82
CA ARG A 130 -7.42 -4.13 -23.43
C ARG A 130 -6.17 -4.78 -22.87
N GLN A 131 -5.04 -4.05 -22.83
CA GLN A 131 -3.79 -4.54 -22.26
C GLN A 131 -3.97 -4.97 -20.80
N ARG A 132 -4.67 -4.16 -20.00
CA ARG A 132 -4.93 -4.44 -18.60
C ARG A 132 -5.77 -5.71 -18.43
N ILE A 133 -6.84 -5.87 -19.21
CA ILE A 133 -7.69 -7.06 -19.19
C ILE A 133 -6.87 -8.32 -19.54
N ILE A 134 -6.01 -8.25 -20.56
CA ILE A 134 -5.15 -9.37 -20.95
C ILE A 134 -4.15 -9.68 -19.82
N SER A 135 -3.45 -8.67 -19.30
CA SER A 135 -2.48 -8.85 -18.21
C SER A 135 -3.11 -9.48 -16.98
N TYR A 136 -4.31 -9.04 -16.59
CA TYR A 136 -5.04 -9.60 -15.45
C TYR A 136 -5.40 -11.09 -15.65
N LYS A 137 -5.72 -11.49 -16.89
CA LYS A 137 -6.03 -12.89 -17.21
C LYS A 137 -4.78 -13.77 -17.32
N THR A 138 -3.62 -13.20 -17.63
CA THR A 138 -2.37 -13.95 -17.90
C THR A 138 -1.37 -13.84 -16.75
N ASP A 139 -1.70 -13.14 -15.67
CA ASP A 139 -0.80 -13.00 -14.52
C ASP A 139 -0.70 -14.31 -13.72
N LYS A 140 0.47 -14.95 -13.84
CA LYS A 140 0.83 -16.21 -13.19
C LYS A 140 0.82 -16.11 -11.65
N TYR A 141 0.96 -14.92 -11.08
CA TYR A 141 1.01 -14.72 -9.63
C TYR A 141 -0.34 -14.33 -9.01
N ASN A 142 -1.41 -14.23 -9.80
CA ASN A 142 -2.74 -13.88 -9.31
C ASN A 142 -3.34 -14.96 -8.39
N GLU A 143 -2.83 -16.20 -8.44
CA GLU A 143 -3.29 -17.33 -7.63
C GLU A 143 -2.37 -17.65 -6.43
N VAL A 144 -1.24 -16.94 -6.28
CA VAL A 144 -0.29 -17.17 -5.19
C VAL A 144 -0.68 -16.27 -4.01
N LYS A 145 -1.29 -16.86 -2.97
CA LYS A 145 -1.46 -16.21 -1.67
C LYS A 145 -0.10 -16.21 -0.96
N ILE A 146 0.38 -15.03 -0.56
CA ILE A 146 1.58 -14.84 0.29
C ILE A 146 1.16 -15.00 1.75
#